data_AF-F9HG35-F1
#
_entry.id   AF-F9HG35-F1
#
_cell.length_a   1.000
_cell.length_b   1.000
_cell.length_c   1.000
_cell.angle_alpha   90.00
_cell.angle_beta   90.00
_cell.angle_gamma   90.00
#
_symmetry.space_group_name_H-M   'P 1'
#
loop_
_entity.id
_entity.type
_entity.pdbx_description
1 polymer ?
#
loop_
_entity_poly.entity_id
_entity_poly.type
_entity_poly.pdbx_seq_one_letter_code
_entity_poly.pdbx_strand_id
1 'polypeptide(L)'
;MKEYKKLQQLLLSIDGQSYSGYKRIKGFYQFPDYILAIDHVQVDPYAPPSKMRILIQRETVDIPKEYINQKNKRIAVSDFLTRNFYKQSQKFNHSVKGTGTSGLIMIDRCGQEMLERTAVLIKDNQIEVRFEVGLPAAGRRILGKAANRIFQDILPEIIKQALFYRHLNQTALRTQIDLILDQKYLREELPKQNSVAFIANGSILPRESGISDKPLIGAKPFQSPANLEIEFHLPSGKTVTGMGIKKELPCSWVVVFTESRQFCRHLNVVFITIFPMMVVNLY
;
A
#
# COMPACT_ATOMS: atom_id res chain seq x y z
N MET A 1 27.85 -0.35 -12.14
CA MET A 1 27.14 -0.60 -10.86
C MET A 1 28.18 -0.90 -9.79
N LYS A 2 28.06 -0.36 -8.58
CA LYS A 2 29.04 -0.59 -7.49
C LYS A 2 28.60 -1.79 -6.65
N GLU A 3 29.51 -2.52 -6.04
CA GLU A 3 29.14 -3.51 -5.01
C GLU A 3 28.64 -2.83 -3.73
N TYR A 4 27.72 -3.47 -3.00
CA TYR A 4 27.21 -2.96 -1.74
C TYR A 4 28.32 -2.70 -0.69
N LYS A 5 29.42 -3.47 -0.72
CA LYS A 5 30.60 -3.26 0.16
C LYS A 5 31.24 -1.89 -0.03
N LYS A 6 31.18 -1.32 -1.24
CA LYS A 6 31.66 0.05 -1.50
C LYS A 6 30.79 1.10 -0.81
N LEU A 7 29.47 0.86 -0.69
CA LEU A 7 28.59 1.73 0.08
C LEU A 7 28.95 1.66 1.57
N GLN A 8 29.15 0.45 2.11
CA GLN A 8 29.57 0.26 3.49
C GLN A 8 30.88 0.99 3.81
N GLN A 9 31.93 0.77 3.00
CA GLN A 9 33.21 1.45 3.19
C GLN A 9 33.07 2.97 3.12
N LEU A 10 32.29 3.48 2.17
CA LEU A 10 32.03 4.90 2.04
C LEU A 10 31.34 5.47 3.28
N LEU A 11 30.27 4.84 3.76
CA LEU A 11 29.51 5.29 4.94
C LEU A 11 30.39 5.32 6.20
N LEU A 12 31.23 4.31 6.41
CA LEU A 12 32.18 4.28 7.52
C LEU A 12 33.24 5.37 7.39
N SER A 13 33.73 5.66 6.18
CA SER A 13 34.75 6.69 5.95
C SER A 13 34.25 8.11 6.18
N ILE A 14 32.94 8.37 6.02
CA ILE A 14 32.33 9.68 6.20
C ILE A 14 31.69 9.88 7.58
N ASP A 15 31.81 8.91 8.48
CA ASP A 15 31.34 9.00 9.86
C ASP A 15 31.96 10.22 10.56
N GLY A 16 31.12 11.04 11.22
CA GLY A 16 31.53 12.27 11.91
C GLY A 16 31.84 13.48 11.00
N GLN A 17 31.88 13.30 9.67
CA GLN A 17 32.09 14.39 8.71
C GLN A 17 30.85 15.29 8.58
N SER A 18 30.99 16.41 7.86
CA SER A 18 29.87 17.29 7.54
C SER A 18 28.79 16.58 6.73
N TYR A 19 27.53 16.89 6.99
CA TYR A 19 26.37 16.27 6.37
C TYR A 19 26.41 16.22 4.82
N SER A 20 27.00 17.23 4.19
CA SER A 20 27.22 17.30 2.74
C SER A 20 27.97 16.09 2.17
N GLY A 21 28.75 15.37 2.98
CA GLY A 21 29.46 14.15 2.62
C GLY A 21 28.53 13.04 2.12
N TYR A 22 27.26 13.01 2.55
CA TYR A 22 26.28 12.04 2.05
C TYR A 22 26.04 12.15 0.55
N LYS A 23 26.25 13.31 -0.10
CA LYS A 23 26.08 13.45 -1.56
C LYS A 23 26.91 12.42 -2.35
N ARG A 24 28.01 11.94 -1.79
CA ARG A 24 28.90 10.91 -2.38
C ARG A 24 28.25 9.54 -2.50
N ILE A 25 27.21 9.25 -1.70
CA ILE A 25 26.55 7.93 -1.72
C ILE A 25 25.63 7.76 -2.93
N LYS A 26 25.28 8.83 -3.65
CA LYS A 26 24.40 8.76 -4.83
C LYS A 26 24.88 7.73 -5.85
N GLY A 27 23.96 6.95 -6.41
CA GLY A 27 24.24 5.95 -7.45
C GLY A 27 23.60 4.59 -7.20
N PHE A 28 24.09 3.58 -7.92
CA PHE A 28 23.55 2.22 -7.92
C PHE A 28 24.50 1.23 -7.23
N TYR A 29 23.95 0.44 -6.31
CA TYR A 29 24.67 -0.57 -5.54
C TYR A 29 24.01 -1.94 -5.69
N GLN A 30 24.79 -2.93 -6.15
CA GLN A 30 24.37 -4.31 -6.23
C GLN A 30 24.49 -4.96 -4.85
N PHE A 31 23.35 -5.35 -4.29
CA PHE A 31 23.22 -6.27 -3.17
C PHE A 31 23.01 -7.70 -3.72
N PRO A 32 23.09 -8.75 -2.89
CA PRO A 32 22.92 -10.13 -3.39
C PRO A 32 21.60 -10.34 -4.15
N ASP A 33 20.48 -9.87 -3.60
CA ASP A 33 19.15 -10.15 -4.15
C ASP A 33 18.55 -8.98 -4.94
N TYR A 34 19.13 -7.78 -4.85
CA TYR A 34 18.52 -6.56 -5.41
C TYR A 34 19.54 -5.48 -5.73
N ILE A 35 19.10 -4.46 -6.46
CA ILE A 35 19.86 -3.23 -6.69
C ILE A 35 19.24 -2.11 -5.86
N LEU A 36 20.06 -1.45 -5.05
CA LEU A 36 19.73 -0.20 -4.39
C LEU A 36 20.13 0.97 -5.30
N ALA A 37 19.16 1.76 -5.74
CA ALA A 37 19.37 3.03 -6.39
C ALA A 37 19.14 4.17 -5.40
N ILE A 38 20.15 4.99 -5.16
CA ILE A 38 20.04 6.21 -4.37
C ILE A 38 19.92 7.37 -5.37
N ASP A 39 18.70 7.83 -5.62
CA ASP A 39 18.39 8.80 -6.69
C ASP A 39 18.62 10.25 -6.22
N HIS A 40 18.15 10.56 -5.01
CA HIS A 40 18.28 11.87 -4.39
C HIS A 40 18.74 11.74 -2.94
N VAL A 41 19.74 12.54 -2.57
CA VAL A 41 20.27 12.61 -1.21
C VAL A 41 19.83 13.94 -0.61
N GLN A 42 19.17 13.88 0.55
CA GLN A 42 18.69 15.05 1.26
C GLN A 42 19.85 16.02 1.58
N VAL A 43 19.61 17.33 1.46
CA VAL A 43 20.67 18.36 1.55
C VAL A 43 21.12 18.64 2.98
N ASP A 44 20.24 18.40 3.95
CA ASP A 44 20.48 18.54 5.38
C ASP A 44 19.58 17.53 6.17
N PRO A 45 19.79 17.33 7.49
CA PRO A 45 19.03 16.38 8.29
C PRO A 45 17.53 16.69 8.48
N TYR A 46 17.11 17.93 8.22
CA TYR A 46 15.74 18.42 8.38
C TYR A 46 15.00 18.55 7.03
N ALA A 47 15.73 18.47 5.92
CA ALA A 47 15.16 18.43 4.58
C ALA A 47 14.32 17.15 4.36
N PRO A 48 13.45 17.14 3.33
CA PRO A 48 12.73 15.93 2.94
C PRO A 48 13.68 14.73 2.76
N PRO A 49 13.29 13.54 3.27
CA PRO A 49 14.01 12.28 3.15
C PRO A 49 14.63 11.96 1.79
N SER A 50 15.76 11.26 1.83
CA SER A 50 16.49 10.85 0.62
C SER A 50 15.67 9.84 -0.17
N LYS A 51 15.49 10.07 -1.48
CA LYS A 51 14.67 9.21 -2.36
C LYS A 51 15.50 8.07 -2.93
N MET A 52 14.97 6.86 -2.79
CA MET A 52 15.64 5.64 -3.15
C MET A 52 14.70 4.66 -3.85
N ARG A 53 15.29 3.73 -4.59
CA ARG A 53 14.57 2.63 -5.22
C ARG A 53 15.27 1.30 -4.98
N ILE A 54 14.46 0.26 -4.78
CA ILE A 54 14.89 -1.13 -4.90
C ILE A 54 14.45 -1.65 -6.25
N LEU A 55 15.37 -2.28 -6.99
CA LEU A 55 15.06 -3.04 -8.20
C LEU A 55 15.39 -4.51 -7.91
N ILE A 56 14.39 -5.38 -7.97
CA ILE A 56 14.54 -6.82 -7.71
C ILE A 56 13.94 -7.62 -8.87
N GLN A 57 14.62 -8.68 -9.28
CA GLN A 57 14.11 -9.56 -10.34
C GLN A 57 12.89 -10.31 -9.83
N ARG A 58 11.90 -10.52 -10.69
CA ARG A 58 10.65 -11.18 -10.29
C ARG A 58 10.86 -12.61 -9.84
N GLU A 59 11.80 -13.29 -10.47
CA GLU A 59 12.21 -14.67 -10.17
C GLU A 59 12.77 -14.78 -8.75
N THR A 60 13.45 -13.73 -8.26
CA THR A 60 13.99 -13.68 -6.90
C THR A 60 12.88 -13.54 -5.85
N VAL A 61 11.84 -12.75 -6.14
CA VAL A 61 10.71 -12.52 -5.23
C VAL A 61 9.74 -13.70 -5.22
N ASP A 62 9.65 -14.41 -6.35
CA ASP A 62 8.88 -15.63 -6.55
C ASP A 62 7.36 -15.47 -6.31
N ILE A 63 6.81 -14.33 -6.73
CA ILE A 63 5.35 -14.12 -6.72
C ILE A 63 4.74 -14.93 -7.88
N PRO A 64 3.71 -15.76 -7.62
CA PRO A 64 3.09 -16.58 -8.65
C PRO A 64 2.61 -15.75 -9.85
N LYS A 65 2.88 -16.23 -11.07
CA LYS A 65 2.61 -15.49 -12.31
C LYS A 65 1.12 -15.18 -12.47
N GLU A 66 0.26 -16.08 -12.00
CA GLU A 66 -1.19 -15.96 -11.98
C GLU A 66 -1.71 -14.80 -11.11
N TYR A 67 -0.90 -14.31 -10.15
CA TYR A 67 -1.24 -13.16 -9.32
C TYR A 67 -0.88 -11.82 -9.98
N ILE A 68 -0.15 -11.85 -11.10
CA ILE A 68 0.35 -10.65 -11.79
C ILE A 68 0.17 -10.72 -13.30
N ASN A 69 -0.70 -11.63 -13.79
CA ASN A 69 -1.01 -11.81 -15.20
C ASN A 69 -2.06 -10.82 -15.74
N GLN A 70 -2.76 -10.09 -14.87
CA GLN A 70 -3.80 -9.13 -15.22
C GLN A 70 -3.57 -7.81 -14.49
N LYS A 71 -4.01 -6.69 -15.09
CA LYS A 71 -3.81 -5.33 -14.53
C LYS A 71 -4.34 -5.21 -13.09
N ASN A 72 -5.58 -5.62 -12.82
CA ASN A 72 -6.16 -5.49 -11.47
C ASN A 72 -5.44 -6.36 -10.44
N LYS A 73 -4.98 -7.56 -10.82
CA LYS A 73 -4.19 -8.39 -9.91
C LYS A 73 -2.83 -7.75 -9.61
N ARG A 74 -2.15 -7.17 -10.62
CA ARG A 74 -0.93 -6.37 -10.41
C ARG A 74 -1.18 -5.22 -9.43
N ILE A 75 -2.29 -4.49 -9.56
CA ILE A 75 -2.67 -3.42 -8.63
C ILE A 75 -2.84 -3.97 -7.20
N ALA A 76 -3.59 -5.06 -7.02
CA ALA A 76 -3.78 -5.68 -5.71
C ALA A 76 -2.47 -6.15 -5.07
N VAL A 77 -1.60 -6.81 -5.85
CA VAL A 77 -0.28 -7.25 -5.35
C VAL A 77 0.60 -6.05 -5.01
N SER A 78 0.69 -5.05 -5.89
CA SER A 78 1.45 -3.81 -5.63
C SER A 78 0.98 -3.10 -4.36
N ASP A 79 -0.33 -2.98 -4.16
CA ASP A 79 -0.91 -2.37 -2.96
C ASP A 79 -0.58 -3.21 -1.71
N PHE A 80 -0.70 -4.54 -1.78
CA PHE A 80 -0.34 -5.44 -0.68
C PHE A 80 1.13 -5.32 -0.28
N LEU A 81 2.04 -5.34 -1.27
CA LEU A 81 3.47 -5.17 -1.04
C LEU A 81 3.80 -3.80 -0.44
N THR A 82 3.12 -2.74 -0.89
CA THR A 82 3.30 -1.39 -0.35
C THR A 82 2.89 -1.34 1.12
N ARG A 83 1.71 -1.87 1.47
CA ARG A 83 1.23 -1.95 2.87
C ARG A 83 2.16 -2.79 3.74
N ASN A 84 2.63 -3.93 3.23
CA ASN A 84 3.53 -4.80 3.98
C ASN A 84 4.89 -4.12 4.18
N PHE A 85 5.46 -3.48 3.15
CA PHE A 85 6.71 -2.71 3.29
C PHE A 85 6.59 -1.62 4.35
N TYR A 86 5.50 -0.84 4.33
CA TYR A 86 5.21 0.13 5.38
C TYR A 86 5.14 -0.53 6.77
N LYS A 87 4.41 -1.64 6.91
CA LYS A 87 4.31 -2.38 8.19
C LYS A 87 5.69 -2.85 8.67
N GLN A 88 6.54 -3.36 7.79
CA GLN A 88 7.87 -3.83 8.15
C GLN A 88 8.79 -2.65 8.51
N SER A 89 8.73 -1.53 7.80
CA SER A 89 9.57 -0.36 8.10
C SER A 89 9.25 0.26 9.46
N GLN A 90 7.97 0.29 9.85
CA GLN A 90 7.53 0.80 11.15
C GLN A 90 8.15 0.07 12.35
N LYS A 91 8.53 -1.21 12.20
CA LYS A 91 9.22 -1.98 13.26
C LYS A 91 10.60 -1.43 13.59
N PHE A 92 11.24 -0.72 12.64
CA PHE A 92 12.62 -0.26 12.75
C PHE A 92 12.77 1.26 12.83
N ASN A 93 11.72 2.03 12.54
CA ASN A 93 11.75 3.49 12.53
C ASN A 93 12.09 4.14 13.90
N HIS A 94 12.14 3.35 14.98
CA HIS A 94 12.62 3.77 16.31
C HIS A 94 13.98 3.19 16.71
N SER A 95 14.61 2.38 15.84
CA SER A 95 15.86 1.66 16.15
C SER A 95 17.11 2.52 15.98
N VAL A 96 17.03 3.62 15.23
CA VAL A 96 18.14 4.55 15.00
C VAL A 96 17.77 5.91 15.55
N LYS A 97 18.57 6.41 16.50
CA LYS A 97 18.39 7.74 17.10
C LYS A 97 19.23 8.77 16.35
N GLY A 98 18.74 10.00 16.27
CA GLY A 98 19.46 11.13 15.68
C GLY A 98 18.57 12.36 15.54
N THR A 99 19.07 13.34 14.79
CA THR A 99 18.37 14.60 14.52
C THR A 99 17.43 14.47 13.32
N GLY A 100 16.29 15.18 13.34
CA GLY A 100 15.36 15.26 12.22
C GLY A 100 14.72 13.91 11.89
N THR A 101 14.80 13.48 10.64
CA THR A 101 14.22 12.22 10.14
C THR A 101 15.15 11.01 10.32
N SER A 102 16.22 11.14 11.11
CA SER A 102 17.26 10.12 11.28
C SER A 102 16.68 8.72 11.51
N GLY A 103 16.98 7.80 10.59
CA GLY A 103 16.56 6.41 10.72
C GLY A 103 15.19 6.07 10.17
N LEU A 104 14.40 7.07 9.75
CA LEU A 104 13.07 6.82 9.19
C LEU A 104 13.18 6.22 7.79
N ILE A 105 12.51 5.09 7.60
CA ILE A 105 12.27 4.47 6.31
C ILE A 105 10.77 4.60 6.03
N MET A 106 10.45 5.32 4.96
CA MET A 106 9.08 5.67 4.59
C MET A 106 8.78 5.18 3.18
N ILE A 107 7.54 4.77 2.96
CA ILE A 107 6.98 4.50 1.64
C ILE A 107 5.64 5.22 1.56
N ASP A 108 5.17 5.51 0.35
CA ASP A 108 3.84 6.05 0.13
C ASP A 108 2.78 5.20 0.85
N ARG A 109 1.84 5.87 1.53
CA ARG A 109 0.89 5.21 2.43
C ARG A 109 -0.45 5.04 1.73
N CYS A 110 -0.88 3.80 1.61
CA CYS A 110 -2.21 3.50 1.07
C CYS A 110 -3.32 3.91 2.05
N GLY A 111 -4.40 4.48 1.52
CA GLY A 111 -5.68 4.65 2.20
C GLY A 111 -6.46 3.33 2.29
N GLN A 112 -7.79 3.39 2.42
CA GLN A 112 -8.64 2.18 2.39
C GLN A 112 -8.78 1.61 0.98
N GLU A 113 -8.56 2.46 -0.03
CA GLU A 113 -8.68 2.16 -1.44
C GLU A 113 -7.44 1.45 -2.03
N MET A 114 -7.70 0.50 -2.92
CA MET A 114 -6.68 -0.14 -3.77
C MET A 114 -6.56 0.64 -5.09
N LEU A 115 -5.50 1.43 -5.22
CA LEU A 115 -5.22 2.22 -6.42
C LEU A 115 -3.89 1.82 -7.06
N GLU A 116 -3.82 2.05 -8.37
CA GLU A 116 -2.55 2.00 -9.10
C GLU A 116 -1.64 3.14 -8.59
N ARG A 117 -0.48 2.79 -8.03
CA ARG A 117 0.47 3.72 -7.42
C ARG A 117 1.89 3.45 -7.92
N THR A 118 2.77 4.42 -7.74
CA THR A 118 4.19 4.29 -8.14
C THR A 118 5.10 3.77 -7.04
N ALA A 119 4.56 3.53 -5.84
CA ALA A 119 5.32 3.04 -4.68
C ALA A 119 5.90 1.65 -4.91
N VAL A 120 5.09 0.73 -5.44
CA VAL A 120 5.53 -0.60 -5.87
C VAL A 120 5.02 -0.85 -7.29
N LEU A 121 5.95 -0.96 -8.23
CA LEU A 121 5.68 -1.18 -9.65
C LEU A 121 6.12 -2.59 -10.03
N ILE A 122 5.16 -3.43 -10.43
CA ILE A 122 5.43 -4.77 -10.95
C ILE A 122 5.50 -4.68 -12.47
N LYS A 123 6.72 -4.77 -13.00
CA LYS A 123 7.00 -4.82 -14.44
C LYS A 123 7.08 -6.28 -14.90
N ASP A 124 7.37 -6.50 -16.18
CA ASP A 124 7.37 -7.86 -16.72
C ASP A 124 8.53 -8.72 -16.17
N ASN A 125 9.72 -8.13 -15.95
CA ASN A 125 10.89 -8.86 -15.45
C ASN A 125 11.33 -8.46 -14.03
N GLN A 126 10.87 -7.31 -13.51
CA GLN A 126 11.35 -6.79 -12.24
C GLN A 126 10.24 -6.14 -11.41
N ILE A 127 10.46 -6.05 -10.10
CA ILE A 127 9.68 -5.24 -9.18
C ILE A 127 10.53 -4.04 -8.78
N GLU A 128 9.94 -2.86 -8.85
CA GLU A 128 10.54 -1.60 -8.43
C GLU A 128 9.81 -1.06 -7.21
N VAL A 129 10.52 -0.84 -6.11
CA VAL A 129 9.97 -0.25 -4.88
C VAL A 129 10.58 1.13 -4.69
N ARG A 130 9.75 2.16 -4.53
CA ARG A 130 10.17 3.55 -4.31
C ARG A 130 9.87 3.93 -2.87
N PHE A 131 10.89 4.42 -2.18
CA PHE A 131 10.82 4.70 -0.76
C PHE A 131 11.79 5.83 -0.41
N GLU A 132 11.69 6.32 0.81
CA GLU A 132 12.52 7.40 1.31
C GLU A 132 13.23 6.98 2.59
N VAL A 133 14.45 7.49 2.79
CA VAL A 133 15.27 7.22 3.97
C VAL A 133 15.78 8.54 4.55
N GLY A 134 15.47 8.78 5.82
CA GLY A 134 16.09 9.84 6.61
C GLY A 134 17.49 9.42 7.03
N LEU A 135 18.50 10.02 6.42
CA LEU A 135 19.90 9.68 6.67
C LEU A 135 20.33 10.16 8.08
N PRO A 136 20.89 9.27 8.92
CA PRO A 136 21.24 9.57 10.30
C PRO A 136 22.27 10.70 10.47
N ALA A 137 22.02 11.59 11.42
CA ALA A 137 22.95 12.64 11.82
C ALA A 137 22.83 13.04 13.29
N ALA A 138 23.91 13.59 13.84
CA ALA A 138 23.94 14.29 15.13
C ALA A 138 24.21 15.77 14.86
N GLY A 139 23.16 16.60 14.91
CA GLY A 139 23.20 17.94 14.34
C GLY A 139 23.51 17.83 12.84
N ARG A 140 24.55 18.53 12.35
CA ARG A 140 25.01 18.47 10.95
C ARG A 140 26.19 17.51 10.72
N ARG A 141 26.45 16.60 11.65
CA ARG A 141 27.51 15.57 11.50
C ARG A 141 26.91 14.22 11.14
N ILE A 142 27.50 13.56 10.17
CA ILE A 142 27.05 12.26 9.66
C ILE A 142 27.21 11.19 10.75
N LEU A 143 26.16 10.39 10.98
CA LEU A 143 26.25 9.14 11.74
C LEU A 143 26.38 7.98 10.74
N GLY A 144 27.58 7.84 10.18
CA GLY A 144 27.90 6.89 9.11
C GLY A 144 27.77 5.43 9.55
N LYS A 145 28.12 5.12 10.81
CA LYS A 145 27.89 3.78 11.39
C LYS A 145 26.40 3.44 11.49
N ALA A 146 25.57 4.41 11.89
CA ALA A 146 24.12 4.23 11.96
C ALA A 146 23.50 4.10 10.56
N ALA A 147 23.97 4.90 9.60
CA ALA A 147 23.56 4.78 8.20
C ALA A 147 23.95 3.41 7.63
N ASN A 148 25.16 2.92 7.93
CA ASN A 148 25.58 1.59 7.51
C ASN A 148 24.64 0.50 8.05
N ARG A 149 24.26 0.56 9.33
CA ARG A 149 23.28 -0.37 9.92
C ARG A 149 21.94 -0.35 9.18
N ILE A 150 21.48 0.83 8.74
CA ILE A 150 20.25 0.93 7.94
C ILE A 150 20.37 0.13 6.64
N PHE A 151 21.44 0.33 5.87
CA PHE A 151 21.58 -0.29 4.55
C PHE A 151 22.01 -1.76 4.59
N GLN A 152 22.82 -2.16 5.57
CA GLN A 152 23.40 -3.50 5.63
C GLN A 152 22.56 -4.49 6.42
N ASP A 153 21.79 -4.01 7.40
CA ASP A 153 21.09 -4.89 8.34
C ASP A 153 19.56 -4.69 8.24
N ILE A 154 19.09 -3.45 8.39
CA ILE A 154 17.65 -3.15 8.49
C ILE A 154 16.95 -3.28 7.14
N LEU A 155 17.47 -2.62 6.10
CA LEU A 155 16.83 -2.57 4.78
C LEU A 155 16.75 -3.95 4.11
N PRO A 156 17.80 -4.80 4.14
CA PRO A 156 17.69 -6.17 3.64
C PRO A 156 16.61 -6.99 4.35
N GLU A 157 16.48 -6.87 5.67
CA GLU A 157 15.45 -7.58 6.43
C GLU A 157 14.04 -7.08 6.06
N ILE A 158 13.85 -5.77 5.94
CA ILE A 158 12.58 -5.20 5.45
C ILE A 158 12.25 -5.76 4.07
N ILE A 159 13.18 -5.71 3.12
CA ILE A 159 12.96 -6.20 1.75
C ILE A 159 12.57 -7.68 1.75
N LYS A 160 13.28 -8.51 2.53
CA LYS A 160 13.00 -9.93 2.66
C LYS A 160 11.59 -10.20 3.19
N GLN A 161 11.20 -9.55 4.29
CA GLN A 161 9.88 -9.74 4.92
C GLN A 161 8.74 -9.06 4.14
N ALA A 162 9.06 -7.99 3.41
CA ALA A 162 8.07 -7.17 2.72
C ALA A 162 7.71 -7.70 1.32
N LEU A 163 8.70 -8.25 0.60
CA LEU A 163 8.57 -8.53 -0.83
C LEU A 163 8.50 -10.03 -1.15
N PHE A 164 9.36 -10.85 -0.56
CA PHE A 164 9.52 -12.25 -0.99
C PHE A 164 8.28 -13.08 -0.66
N TYR A 165 7.74 -13.77 -1.66
CA TYR A 165 6.45 -14.46 -1.57
C TYR A 165 6.36 -15.46 -0.39
N ARG A 166 7.45 -16.20 -0.14
CA ARG A 166 7.56 -17.13 1.00
C ARG A 166 7.40 -16.49 2.38
N HIS A 167 7.63 -15.18 2.50
CA HIS A 167 7.49 -14.42 3.76
C HIS A 167 6.19 -13.64 3.84
N LEU A 168 5.41 -13.58 2.74
CA LEU A 168 4.12 -12.91 2.73
C LEU A 168 3.05 -13.77 3.40
N ASN A 169 2.03 -13.11 3.96
CA ASN A 169 0.79 -13.80 4.30
C ASN A 169 0.04 -14.13 2.99
N GLN A 170 0.26 -15.35 2.48
CA GLN A 170 -0.26 -15.81 1.19
C GLN A 170 -1.79 -15.83 1.17
N THR A 171 -2.42 -16.21 2.29
CA THR A 171 -3.89 -16.20 2.44
C THR A 171 -4.45 -14.79 2.34
N ALA A 172 -3.84 -13.82 3.04
CA ALA A 172 -4.24 -12.42 2.97
C ALA A 172 -4.04 -11.84 1.56
N LEU A 173 -2.91 -12.14 0.92
CA LEU A 173 -2.62 -11.70 -0.45
C LEU A 173 -3.67 -12.23 -1.43
N ARG A 174 -3.97 -13.53 -1.37
CA ARG A 174 -5.02 -14.15 -2.19
C ARG A 174 -6.37 -13.50 -1.94
N THR A 175 -6.75 -13.30 -0.68
CA THR A 175 -8.01 -12.65 -0.32
C THR A 175 -8.12 -11.24 -0.92
N GLN A 176 -7.03 -10.46 -0.94
CA GLN A 176 -7.00 -9.13 -1.54
C GLN A 176 -7.13 -9.18 -3.07
N ILE A 177 -6.50 -10.16 -3.72
CA ILE A 177 -6.64 -10.39 -5.17
C ILE A 177 -8.09 -10.77 -5.50
N ASP A 178 -8.68 -11.69 -4.76
CA ASP A 178 -10.08 -12.10 -4.96
C ASP A 178 -11.02 -10.90 -4.78
N LEU A 179 -10.79 -10.07 -3.77
CA LEU A 179 -11.58 -8.86 -3.51
C LEU A 179 -11.57 -7.88 -4.68
N ILE A 180 -10.41 -7.57 -5.27
CA ILE A 180 -10.36 -6.61 -6.38
C ILE A 180 -11.03 -7.16 -7.64
N LEU A 181 -10.97 -8.49 -7.85
CA LEU A 181 -11.59 -9.16 -8.98
C LEU A 181 -13.12 -9.21 -8.82
N ASP A 182 -13.61 -9.53 -7.64
CA ASP A 182 -15.04 -9.51 -7.31
C ASP A 182 -15.63 -8.10 -7.49
N GLN A 183 -14.95 -7.07 -6.96
CA GLN A 183 -15.38 -5.69 -7.14
C GLN A 183 -15.38 -5.26 -8.62
N LYS A 184 -14.40 -5.70 -9.40
CA LYS A 184 -14.36 -5.43 -10.84
C LYS A 184 -15.54 -6.10 -11.54
N TYR A 185 -15.78 -7.37 -11.25
CA TYR A 185 -16.90 -8.13 -11.81
C TYR A 185 -18.23 -7.46 -11.52
N LEU A 186 -18.49 -7.09 -10.26
CA LEU A 186 -19.72 -6.38 -9.88
C LEU A 186 -19.90 -5.09 -10.66
N ARG A 187 -18.86 -4.27 -10.79
CA ARG A 187 -18.92 -3.03 -11.57
C ARG A 187 -19.24 -3.27 -13.05
N GLU A 188 -18.83 -4.42 -13.60
CA GLU A 188 -19.13 -4.83 -14.98
C GLU A 188 -20.55 -5.42 -15.12
N GLU A 189 -21.09 -6.07 -14.09
CA GLU A 189 -22.42 -6.68 -14.09
C GLU A 189 -23.55 -5.70 -13.74
N LEU A 190 -23.29 -4.67 -12.92
CA LEU A 190 -24.33 -3.75 -12.45
C LEU A 190 -25.18 -3.12 -13.56
N PRO A 191 -24.58 -2.60 -14.67
CA PRO A 191 -25.36 -2.02 -15.76
C PRO A 191 -26.29 -3.04 -16.44
N LYS A 192 -25.91 -4.33 -16.47
CA LYS A 192 -26.71 -5.40 -17.10
C LYS A 192 -27.99 -5.70 -16.31
N GLN A 193 -28.00 -5.39 -15.02
CA GLN A 193 -29.18 -5.47 -14.15
C GLN A 193 -29.89 -4.12 -13.99
N ASN A 194 -29.68 -3.16 -14.90
CA ASN A 194 -30.24 -1.80 -14.84
C ASN A 194 -29.97 -1.06 -13.51
N SER A 195 -28.88 -1.43 -12.83
CA SER A 195 -28.48 -0.88 -11.55
C SER A 195 -27.23 0.01 -11.72
N VAL A 196 -27.19 1.13 -11.00
CA VAL A 196 -26.10 2.10 -11.00
C VAL A 196 -25.19 1.97 -9.78
N ALA A 197 -25.67 1.34 -8.71
CA ALA A 197 -24.91 1.08 -7.50
C ALA A 197 -25.43 -0.17 -6.77
N PHE A 198 -24.57 -0.74 -5.92
CA PHE A 198 -24.90 -1.89 -5.09
C PHE A 198 -24.30 -1.76 -3.70
N ILE A 199 -25.13 -2.02 -2.69
CA ILE A 199 -24.73 -2.00 -1.28
C ILE A 199 -25.01 -3.38 -0.70
N ALA A 200 -23.96 -4.13 -0.43
CA ALA A 200 -24.05 -5.46 0.14
C ALA A 200 -24.62 -5.42 1.56
N ASN A 201 -25.42 -6.43 1.89
CA ASN A 201 -25.81 -6.69 3.27
C ASN A 201 -24.57 -6.91 4.15
N GLY A 202 -24.65 -6.46 5.40
CA GLY A 202 -23.53 -6.51 6.34
C GLY A 202 -22.52 -5.37 6.21
N SER A 203 -22.71 -4.44 5.26
CA SER A 203 -21.77 -3.34 5.05
C SER A 203 -21.78 -2.32 6.18
N ILE A 204 -20.60 -1.89 6.60
CA ILE A 204 -20.42 -0.78 7.56
C ILE A 204 -20.21 0.51 6.78
N LEU A 205 -21.26 1.31 6.68
CA LEU A 205 -21.25 2.59 5.95
C LEU A 205 -20.68 3.76 6.78
N PRO A 206 -20.97 3.87 8.09
CA PRO A 206 -20.45 4.97 8.89
C PRO A 206 -18.93 4.89 9.04
N ARG A 207 -18.28 6.04 8.94
CA ARG A 207 -16.84 6.21 9.22
C ARG A 207 -16.59 6.38 10.71
N GLU A 208 -15.41 5.97 11.15
CA GLU A 208 -14.92 6.11 12.52
C GLU A 208 -14.98 7.58 12.98
N SER A 209 -14.55 8.51 12.12
CA SER A 209 -14.66 9.96 12.39
C SER A 209 -14.56 10.77 11.09
N GLY A 210 -14.76 12.10 11.18
CA GLY A 210 -14.60 13.01 10.04
C GLY A 210 -13.18 13.10 9.48
N ILE A 211 -12.17 12.59 10.19
CA ILE A 211 -10.75 12.62 9.80
C ILE A 211 -10.16 11.22 9.54
N SER A 212 -10.96 10.15 9.68
CA SER A 212 -10.53 8.76 9.50
C SER A 212 -11.43 8.06 8.49
N ASP A 213 -10.85 7.44 7.46
CA ASP A 213 -11.61 6.66 6.46
C ASP A 213 -11.93 5.24 6.95
N LYS A 214 -11.55 4.88 8.18
CA LYS A 214 -11.85 3.56 8.75
C LYS A 214 -13.35 3.39 9.02
N PRO A 215 -13.88 2.16 8.99
CA PRO A 215 -15.25 1.89 9.38
C PRO A 215 -15.46 2.13 10.88
N LEU A 216 -16.65 2.61 11.24
CA LEU A 216 -17.05 2.81 12.64
C LEU A 216 -17.23 1.44 13.33
N ILE A 217 -16.45 1.21 14.38
CA ILE A 217 -16.56 -0.01 15.20
C ILE A 217 -17.90 0.01 15.96
N GLY A 218 -18.63 -1.11 15.91
CA GLY A 218 -19.93 -1.25 16.59
C GLY A 218 -21.10 -0.60 15.85
N ALA A 219 -20.90 -0.09 14.63
CA ALA A 219 -21.99 0.41 13.80
C ALA A 219 -22.97 -0.70 13.39
N LYS A 220 -24.25 -0.34 13.27
CA LYS A 220 -25.27 -1.24 12.75
C LYS A 220 -24.97 -1.58 11.28
N PRO A 221 -24.82 -2.86 10.90
CA PRO A 221 -24.60 -3.24 9.52
C PRO A 221 -25.80 -2.89 8.64
N PHE A 222 -25.52 -2.52 7.39
CA PHE A 222 -26.54 -2.27 6.39
C PHE A 222 -27.31 -3.56 6.06
N GLN A 223 -28.62 -3.44 5.89
CA GLN A 223 -29.49 -4.52 5.41
C GLN A 223 -30.43 -3.96 4.34
N SER A 224 -30.49 -4.64 3.19
CA SER A 224 -31.36 -4.29 2.08
C SER A 224 -32.81 -4.55 2.43
N PRO A 225 -33.75 -3.68 1.99
CA PRO A 225 -35.16 -4.03 1.97
C PRO A 225 -35.41 -5.07 0.86
N ALA A 226 -36.34 -5.99 1.10
CA ALA A 226 -36.59 -7.14 0.23
C ALA A 226 -36.97 -6.78 -1.21
N ASN A 227 -37.64 -5.63 -1.41
CA ASN A 227 -38.06 -5.16 -2.73
C ASN A 227 -36.93 -4.58 -3.60
N LEU A 228 -35.76 -4.30 -3.02
CA LEU A 228 -34.57 -3.80 -3.71
C LEU A 228 -33.39 -4.78 -3.61
N GLU A 229 -33.59 -5.94 -3.00
CA GLU A 229 -32.54 -6.93 -2.82
C GLU A 229 -32.26 -7.68 -4.12
N ILE A 230 -30.99 -7.72 -4.49
CA ILE A 230 -30.47 -8.48 -5.62
C ILE A 230 -29.27 -9.31 -5.16
N GLU A 231 -28.98 -10.37 -5.91
CA GLU A 231 -27.91 -11.32 -5.61
C GLU A 231 -26.89 -11.38 -6.76
N PHE A 232 -25.61 -11.49 -6.40
CA PHE A 232 -24.52 -11.76 -7.33
C PHE A 232 -23.70 -12.98 -6.90
N HIS A 233 -23.43 -13.86 -7.85
CA HIS A 233 -22.39 -14.88 -7.73
C HIS A 233 -21.06 -14.33 -8.27
N LEU A 234 -20.02 -14.39 -7.45
CA LEU A 234 -18.74 -13.75 -7.73
C LEU A 234 -17.69 -14.75 -8.22
N PRO A 235 -16.68 -14.29 -8.97
CA PRO A 235 -15.56 -15.12 -9.41
C PRO A 235 -14.79 -15.80 -8.28
N SER A 236 -14.74 -15.21 -7.08
CA SER A 236 -14.13 -15.84 -5.90
C SER A 236 -14.89 -17.06 -5.36
N GLY A 237 -16.09 -17.34 -5.89
CA GLY A 237 -16.99 -18.37 -5.39
C GLY A 237 -17.93 -17.90 -4.26
N LYS A 238 -17.85 -16.62 -3.88
CA LYS A 238 -18.77 -16.01 -2.92
C LYS A 238 -20.08 -15.64 -3.60
N THR A 239 -21.18 -15.75 -2.86
CA THR A 239 -22.46 -15.14 -3.22
C THR A 239 -22.69 -13.96 -2.29
N VAL A 240 -23.13 -12.82 -2.83
CA VAL A 240 -23.48 -11.66 -2.01
C VAL A 240 -24.81 -11.06 -2.43
N THR A 241 -25.62 -10.81 -1.41
CA THR A 241 -26.93 -10.18 -1.48
C THR A 241 -26.85 -8.75 -0.95
N GLY A 242 -27.69 -7.87 -1.49
CA GLY A 242 -27.70 -6.48 -1.09
C GLY A 242 -28.63 -5.62 -1.94
N MET A 243 -28.63 -4.33 -1.66
CA MET A 243 -29.52 -3.38 -2.31
C MET A 243 -28.99 -2.96 -3.67
N GLY A 244 -29.75 -3.22 -4.73
CA GLY A 244 -29.51 -2.72 -6.08
C GLY A 244 -30.22 -1.39 -6.33
N ILE A 245 -29.45 -0.33 -6.59
CA ILE A 245 -30.03 0.99 -6.89
C ILE A 245 -30.21 1.11 -8.39
N LYS A 246 -31.46 1.13 -8.86
CA LYS A 246 -31.82 1.26 -10.28
C LYS A 246 -31.60 2.68 -10.82
N LYS A 247 -31.34 2.80 -12.12
CA LYS A 247 -31.09 4.08 -12.82
C LYS A 247 -32.22 5.10 -12.68
N GLU A 248 -33.46 4.65 -12.51
CA GLU A 248 -34.66 5.49 -12.48
C GLU A 248 -35.03 5.99 -11.07
N LEU A 249 -34.37 5.49 -10.02
CA LEU A 249 -34.61 5.94 -8.66
C LEU A 249 -33.98 7.33 -8.44
N PRO A 250 -34.75 8.36 -8.04
CA PRO A 250 -34.18 9.68 -7.78
C PRO A 250 -33.19 9.61 -6.61
N CYS A 251 -32.04 10.29 -6.72
CA CYS A 251 -31.02 10.33 -5.67
C CYS A 251 -31.56 10.77 -4.29
N SER A 252 -32.64 11.56 -4.26
CA SER A 252 -33.31 12.00 -3.02
C SER A 252 -33.94 10.84 -2.23
N TRP A 253 -34.41 9.78 -2.90
CA TRP A 253 -34.98 8.61 -2.23
C TRP A 253 -33.92 7.80 -1.49
N VAL A 254 -32.68 7.78 -1.98
CA VAL A 254 -31.60 7.03 -1.33
C VAL A 254 -31.17 7.66 -0.01
N VAL A 255 -31.26 8.98 0.11
CA VAL A 255 -31.04 9.72 1.37
C VAL A 255 -32.11 9.41 2.42
N VAL A 256 -33.31 8.98 2.00
CA VAL A 256 -34.41 8.66 2.93
C VAL A 256 -34.21 7.28 3.57
N PHE A 257 -33.60 6.32 2.86
CA PHE A 257 -33.37 4.97 3.38
C PHE A 257 -32.15 4.86 4.31
N THR A 258 -31.24 5.82 4.26
CA THR A 258 -30.12 5.92 5.18
C THR A 258 -30.33 7.18 6.01
N GLU A 259 -30.55 7.10 7.33
CA GLU A 259 -30.72 8.26 8.24
C GLU A 259 -29.50 9.23 8.28
N SER A 260 -28.54 9.12 7.35
CA SER A 260 -27.34 9.91 7.29
C SER A 260 -27.22 10.68 5.97
N ARG A 261 -27.07 12.01 6.06
CA ARG A 261 -26.61 12.90 4.97
C ARG A 261 -25.22 12.53 4.40
N GLN A 262 -24.57 11.49 4.93
CA GLN A 262 -23.28 10.97 4.47
C GLN A 262 -23.39 10.33 3.07
N PHE A 263 -24.56 9.82 2.69
CA PHE A 263 -24.76 9.15 1.40
C PHE A 263 -24.54 10.08 0.18
N CYS A 264 -25.05 11.32 0.22
CA CYS A 264 -25.04 12.20 -0.97
C CYS A 264 -23.83 13.12 -1.12
N ARG A 265 -22.99 13.33 -0.10
CA ARG A 265 -21.87 14.30 -0.19
C ARG A 265 -20.70 13.85 -1.08
N HIS A 266 -20.70 12.62 -1.59
CA HIS A 266 -19.61 12.02 -2.36
C HIS A 266 -20.00 11.63 -3.80
N LEU A 267 -21.05 12.22 -4.39
CA LEU A 267 -21.44 11.96 -5.77
C LEU A 267 -20.49 12.52 -6.85
N ASN A 268 -19.36 13.12 -6.46
CA ASN A 268 -18.22 13.33 -7.34
C ASN A 268 -17.09 12.38 -6.92
N VAL A 269 -16.90 11.33 -7.73
CA VAL A 269 -15.93 10.25 -7.62
C VAL A 269 -16.41 9.06 -6.77
N VAL A 270 -16.37 7.88 -7.39
CA VAL A 270 -16.56 6.51 -6.87
C VAL A 270 -17.98 5.95 -7.00
N PHE A 271 -18.19 5.15 -8.05
CA PHE A 271 -19.19 4.10 -8.12
C PHE A 271 -19.05 3.19 -6.90
N ILE A 272 -20.03 3.28 -6.00
CA ILE A 272 -20.07 2.52 -4.77
C ILE A 272 -20.57 1.11 -5.08
N THR A 273 -19.64 0.19 -5.34
CA THR A 273 -19.76 -1.22 -4.92
C THR A 273 -19.26 -1.28 -3.48
N ILE A 274 -20.12 -0.95 -2.52
CA ILE A 274 -19.82 -1.26 -1.12
C ILE A 274 -20.23 -2.72 -0.95
N PHE A 275 -19.24 -3.59 -1.12
CA PHE A 275 -19.28 -4.88 -0.46
C PHE A 275 -19.13 -4.67 1.04
N PRO A 276 -19.48 -5.66 1.89
CA PRO A 276 -19.07 -5.52 3.26
C PRO A 276 -17.56 -5.31 3.19
N MET A 277 -17.07 -4.27 3.86
CA MET A 277 -15.84 -4.47 4.57
C MET A 277 -16.08 -5.72 5.42
N MET A 278 -15.88 -6.90 4.84
CA MET A 278 -15.18 -7.96 5.52
C MET A 278 -13.91 -7.24 5.93
N VAL A 279 -13.96 -6.75 7.16
CA VAL A 279 -12.81 -6.45 7.96
C VAL A 279 -12.07 -7.78 8.00
N VAL A 280 -11.32 -8.05 6.93
CA VAL A 280 -10.08 -8.79 7.07
C VAL A 280 -9.30 -7.81 7.90
N ASN A 281 -9.31 -8.04 9.22
CA ASN A 281 -8.35 -7.47 10.13
C ASN A 281 -6.97 -7.86 9.57
N LEU A 282 -6.46 -7.05 8.65
CA LEU A 282 -5.08 -7.02 8.23
C LEU A 282 -4.38 -6.05 9.18
N TYR A 283 -4.33 -6.45 10.45
CA TYR A 283 -3.32 -6.00 11.40
C TYR A 283 -2.37 -7.17 11.64
#